data_AF-A0A833FZZ9-F1
#
_entry.id   AF-A0A833FZZ9-F1
#
_cell.length_a   1.000
_cell.length_b   1.000
_cell.length_c   1.000
_cell.angle_alpha   90.00
_cell.angle_beta   90.00
_cell.angle_gamma   90.00
#
_symmetry.space_group_name_H-M   'P 1'
#
loop_
_entity.id
_entity.type
_entity.pdbx_description
1 polymer ?
#
loop_
_entity_poly.entity_id
_entity_poly.type
_entity_poly.pdbx_seq_one_letter_code
_entity_poly.pdbx_strand_id
1 'polypeptide(L)' 'VYGAASLAKESDEEPGELRRQVTSPNGTTAAALAVLMDGDRLKTLVTEAVEAARKRSVELRG' A
#
# COMPACT_ATOMS: atom_id res chain seq x y z
N VAL A 1 -8.92 -12.33 -7.54
CA VAL A 1 -8.52 -11.62 -6.30
C VAL A 1 -8.27 -10.15 -6.68
N TYR A 2 -9.30 -9.29 -6.60
CA TYR A 2 -9.21 -7.85 -6.95
C TYR A 2 -9.97 -6.93 -5.97
N GLY A 3 -10.63 -7.46 -4.94
CA GLY A 3 -11.63 -6.71 -4.15
C GLY A 3 -11.13 -5.38 -3.59
N ALA A 4 -9.95 -5.35 -2.97
CA ALA A 4 -9.39 -4.11 -2.41
C ALA A 4 -9.04 -3.07 -3.49
N ALA A 5 -8.55 -3.50 -4.66
CA ALA A 5 -8.23 -2.62 -5.77
C ALA A 5 -9.49 -2.08 -6.45
N SER A 6 -10.52 -2.91 -6.62
CA SER A 6 -11.84 -2.49 -7.11
C SER A 6 -12.47 -1.48 -6.15
N LEU A 7 -12.47 -1.75 -4.84
CA LEU A 7 -13.00 -0.83 -3.83
C LEU A 7 -12.29 0.53 -3.87
N ALA A 8 -10.96 0.55 -3.95
CA ALA A 8 -10.20 1.79 -4.03
C ALA A 8 -10.41 2.55 -5.35
N LYS A 9 -10.76 1.86 -6.44
CA LYS A 9 -11.06 2.47 -7.73
C LYS A 9 -12.47 3.06 -7.79
N GLU A 10 -13.42 2.41 -7.13
CA GLU A 10 -14.85 2.73 -7.19
C GLU A 10 -15.31 3.67 -6.08
N SER A 11 -14.55 3.77 -4.98
CA SER A 11 -14.87 4.64 -3.86
C SER A 11 -14.38 6.08 -4.09
N ASP A 12 -15.18 7.04 -3.62
CA ASP A 12 -14.77 8.44 -3.50
C ASP A 12 -13.92 8.71 -2.24
N GLU A 13 -13.72 7.70 -1.39
CA GLU A 13 -12.92 7.81 -0.19
C GLU A 13 -11.44 7.55 -0.45
N GLU A 14 -10.60 8.27 0.28
CA GLU A 14 -9.16 8.06 0.25
C GLU A 14 -8.80 6.64 0.72
N PRO A 15 -7.79 5.97 0.13
CA PRO A 15 -7.37 4.62 0.53
C PRO A 15 -7.04 4.48 2.02
N GLY A 16 -6.60 5.57 2.66
CA GLY A 16 -6.37 5.62 4.10
C GLY A 16 -7.65 5.45 4.94
N GLU A 17 -8.78 5.97 4.47
CA GLU A 17 -10.09 5.79 5.11
C GLU A 17 -10.62 4.38 4.86
N LEU A 18 -10.58 3.89 3.62
CA LEU A 18 -10.97 2.51 3.29
C LEU A 18 -10.22 1.47 4.15
N ARG A 19 -8.92 1.71 4.40
CA ARG A 19 -8.14 0.89 5.33
C ARG A 19 -8.66 0.98 6.76
N ARG A 20 -9.00 2.18 7.26
CA ARG A 20 -9.55 2.37 8.61
C ARG A 20 -10.86 1.61 8.80
N GLN A 21 -11.74 1.63 7.81
CA GLN A 21 -13.03 0.92 7.87
C GLN A 21 -12.90 -0.59 8.13
N VAL A 22 -11.80 -1.21 7.68
CA VAL A 22 -11.51 -2.64 7.89
C VAL A 22 -10.55 -2.91 9.05
N THR A 23 -10.20 -1.89 9.82
CA THR A 23 -9.23 -1.97 10.93
C THR A 23 -9.91 -1.77 12.27
N SER A 24 -10.47 -2.85 12.81
CA SER A 24 -11.03 -2.84 14.17
C SER A 24 -9.90 -2.72 15.22
N PRO A 25 -10.09 -1.94 16.30
CA PRO A 25 -9.16 -1.91 17.43
C PRO A 25 -8.89 -3.31 17.98
N ASN A 26 -7.63 -3.64 18.25
CA ASN A 26 -7.19 -4.98 18.70
C ASN A 26 -7.52 -6.15 17.74
N GLY A 27 -7.94 -5.87 16.51
CA GLY A 27 -8.23 -6.88 15.50
C GLY A 27 -6.98 -7.39 14.77
N THR A 28 -7.18 -8.42 13.94
CA THR A 28 -6.10 -9.04 13.14
C THR A 28 -5.51 -8.07 12.11
N THR A 29 -6.35 -7.25 11.46
CA THR A 29 -5.90 -6.19 10.54
C THR A 29 -5.02 -5.17 11.25
N ALA A 30 -5.40 -4.76 12.46
CA ALA A 30 -4.63 -3.81 13.25
C ALA A 30 -3.25 -4.38 13.63
N ALA A 31 -3.19 -5.65 14.06
CA ALA A 31 -1.94 -6.33 14.36
C ALA A 31 -1.02 -6.43 13.13
N ALA A 32 -1.56 -6.75 11.95
CA ALA A 32 -0.79 -6.78 10.71
C ALA A 32 -0.27 -5.39 10.32
N LEU A 33 -1.12 -4.36 10.39
CA LEU A 33 -0.73 -2.99 10.08
C LEU A 33 0.33 -2.45 11.04
N ALA A 34 0.30 -2.84 12.32
CA ALA A 34 1.36 -2.47 13.26
C ALA A 34 2.73 -2.93 12.76
N VAL A 35 2.86 -4.13 12.20
CA VAL A 35 4.12 -4.63 11.63
C VAL A 35 4.45 -3.96 10.30
N LEU A 36 3.46 -3.82 9.40
CA LEU A 36 3.68 -3.30 8.05
C LEU A 36 4.00 -1.81 8.03
N MET A 37 3.41 -1.04 8.94
CA MET A 37 3.53 0.43 8.99
C MET A 37 4.54 0.91 10.03
N ASP A 38 5.08 0.02 10.88
CA ASP A 38 6.17 0.35 11.80
C ASP A 38 7.32 1.04 11.06
N GLY A 39 7.83 2.16 11.59
CA GLY A 39 8.93 2.91 11.00
C GLY A 39 8.81 3.25 9.51
N ASP A 40 7.60 3.49 8.99
CA ASP A 40 7.32 3.73 7.55
C ASP A 40 7.76 2.58 6.62
N ARG A 41 8.00 1.37 7.15
CA ARG A 41 8.64 0.24 6.43
C ARG A 41 8.01 -0.07 5.08
N LEU A 42 6.70 -0.29 5.03
CA LEU A 42 6.02 -0.63 3.77
C LEU A 42 6.07 0.53 2.77
N LYS A 43 5.94 1.78 3.24
CA LYS A 43 5.99 2.97 2.38
C LYS A 43 7.37 3.11 1.74
N THR A 44 8.43 2.99 2.54
CA THR A 44 9.82 3.04 2.06
C THR A 44 10.09 1.93 1.06
N LEU A 45 9.75 0.68 1.40
CA LEU A 45 9.95 -0.48 0.53
C LEU A 45 9.29 -0.30 -0.85
N VAL A 46 8.01 0.08 -0.89
CA VAL A 46 7.28 0.25 -2.16
C VAL A 46 7.86 1.42 -2.96
N THR A 47 8.24 2.52 -2.30
CA THR A 47 8.86 3.68 -2.95
C THR A 47 10.18 3.29 -3.61
N GLU A 48 11.07 2.63 -2.87
CA GLU A 48 12.37 2.17 -3.38
C GLU A 48 12.22 1.20 -4.55
N ALA A 49 11.27 0.26 -4.45
CA ALA A 49 11.00 -0.71 -5.51
C ALA A 49 10.50 -0.04 -6.80
N VAL A 50 9.59 0.92 -6.70
CA VAL A 50 9.07 1.68 -7.85
C VAL A 50 10.17 2.54 -8.48
N GLU A 51 11.01 3.19 -7.68
CA GLU A 51 12.15 3.96 -8.19
C GLU A 51 13.19 3.08 -8.88
N ALA A 52 13.51 1.91 -8.32
CA ALA A 52 14.41 0.95 -8.95
C ALA A 52 13.85 0.45 -10.29
N ALA A 53 12.56 0.14 -10.35
CA ALA A 53 11.88 -0.26 -11.59
C ALA A 53 11.88 0.86 -12.63
N ARG A 54 11.61 2.11 -12.21
CA ARG A 54 11.68 3.30 -13.07
C ARG A 54 13.07 3.47 -13.67
N LYS A 55 14.12 3.43 -12.83
CA LYS A 55 15.51 3.55 -13.27
C LYS A 55 15.84 2.50 -14.33
N ARG A 56 15.49 1.23 -14.07
CA ARG A 56 15.72 0.15 -15.03
C ARG A 56 14.97 0.34 -16.34
N SER A 57 13.74 0.84 -16.28
CA SER A 57 12.94 1.12 -17.48
C SER A 57 13.56 2.23 -18.35
N VAL A 58 14.27 3.19 -17.76
CA VAL A 58 15.01 4.21 -18.50
C VAL A 58 16.27 3.62 -19.13
N GLU A 59 17.03 2.82 -18.39
CA GLU A 59 18.23 2.13 -18.90
C GLU A 59 17.93 1.21 -20.09
N LEU A 60 16.76 0.57 -20.12
CA LEU A 60 16.32 -0.34 -21.20
C LEU A 60 15.81 0.38 -22.45
N ARG A 61 15.55 1.69 -22.37
CA ARG A 61 15.03 2.48 -23.50
C ARG A 61 16.14 3.10 -24.36
N GLY A 62 17.39 3.09 -23.89
CA GLY A 62 18.59 3.45 -24.66
C GLY A 62 19.24 2.21 -25.25
#